data_AF-A0A9K3IFI9-F1
#
_entry.id   AF-A0A9K3IFI9-F1
#
_cell.length_a   1.000
_cell.length_b   1.000
_cell.length_c   1.000
_cell.angle_alpha   90.00
_cell.angle_beta   90.00
_cell.angle_gamma   90.00
#
_symmetry.space_group_name_H-M   'P 1'
#
loop_
_entity.id
_entity.type
_entity.pdbx_description
1 polymer ?
#
loop_
_entity_poly.entity_id
_entity_poly.type
_entity_poly.pdbx_seq_one_letter_code
_entity_poly.pdbx_strand_id
1 'polypeptide(L)'
;MLFSVYLENIGYPAGRVISQVEPVRLEMPWRTKHNVIKCGIFLMRHMEMYKGVTGKAWERGFSNECTDAGEITYKQRKEIDDLRHKYIAKMLLSDANTYISFVEADVAKYKNLSADGKKRLEAAAFDAIKERLDN
;
A
#
# COMPACT_ATOMS: atom_id res chain seq x y z
N MET A 1 18.84 5.21 -15.65
CA MET A 1 17.50 5.11 -15.02
C MET A 1 16.61 6.20 -15.63
N LEU A 2 15.35 5.93 -16.02
CA LEU A 2 14.51 6.95 -16.68
C LEU A 2 14.40 8.25 -15.86
N PHE A 3 14.34 8.13 -14.53
CA PHE A 3 14.32 9.25 -13.60
C PHE A 3 15.59 10.10 -13.62
N SER A 4 16.78 9.48 -13.71
CA SER A 4 18.05 10.24 -13.77
C SER A 4 18.15 11.06 -15.05
N VAL A 5 17.73 10.49 -16.18
CA VAL A 5 17.68 11.18 -17.49
C VAL A 5 16.71 12.36 -17.44
N TYR A 6 15.52 12.17 -16.83
CA TYR A 6 14.58 13.26 -16.63
C TYR A 6 15.19 14.41 -15.81
N LEU A 7 15.85 14.10 -14.69
CA LEU A 7 16.49 15.09 -13.83
C LEU A 7 17.60 15.87 -14.57
N GLU A 8 18.42 15.19 -15.38
CA GLU A 8 19.43 15.86 -16.20
C GLU A 8 18.80 16.78 -17.25
N ASN A 9 17.72 16.35 -17.90
CA ASN A 9 17.03 17.14 -18.92
C ASN A 9 16.41 18.43 -18.36
N ILE A 10 15.99 18.44 -17.10
CA ILE A 10 15.51 19.67 -16.43
C ILE A 10 16.64 20.47 -15.76
N GLY A 11 17.90 20.11 -16.00
CA GLY A 11 19.07 20.80 -15.45
C GLY A 11 19.32 20.54 -13.96
N TYR A 12 18.72 19.50 -13.37
CA TYR A 12 18.86 19.20 -11.95
C TYR A 12 20.17 18.44 -11.66
N PRO A 13 21.07 18.95 -10.81
CA PRO A 13 22.41 18.35 -10.60
C PRO A 13 22.41 16.91 -10.11
N ALA A 14 21.34 16.49 -9.41
CA ALA A 14 21.23 15.13 -8.88
C ALA A 14 21.06 14.07 -9.98
N GLY A 15 20.68 14.45 -11.21
CA GLY A 15 20.52 13.49 -12.30
C GLY A 15 21.80 12.71 -12.59
N ARG A 16 22.93 13.43 -12.74
CA ARG A 16 24.25 12.83 -12.97
C ARG A 16 24.69 11.96 -11.80
N VAL A 17 24.43 12.40 -10.56
CA VAL A 17 24.77 11.64 -9.35
C VAL A 17 23.97 10.33 -9.31
N ILE A 18 22.65 10.39 -9.50
CA ILE A 18 21.76 9.22 -9.46
C ILE A 18 22.10 8.23 -10.59
N SER A 19 22.53 8.72 -11.76
CA SER A 19 22.92 7.86 -12.88
C SER A 19 24.11 6.94 -12.56
N GLN A 20 24.95 7.34 -11.62
CA GLN A 20 26.16 6.63 -11.20
C GLN A 20 25.95 5.76 -9.94
N VAL A 21 24.79 5.87 -9.30
CA VAL A 21 24.47 5.10 -8.10
C VAL A 21 23.92 3.73 -8.51
N GLU A 22 24.57 2.67 -8.03
CA GLU A 22 24.08 1.31 -8.18
C GLU A 22 22.79 1.14 -7.37
N PRO A 23 21.65 0.74 -7.99
CA PRO A 23 20.42 0.51 -7.25
C PRO A 23 20.57 -0.67 -6.30
N VAL A 24 20.52 -0.40 -4.99
CA VAL A 24 20.54 -1.46 -3.98
C VAL A 24 19.12 -1.76 -3.52
N ARG A 25 18.72 -3.04 -3.59
CA ARG A 25 17.47 -3.49 -2.96
C ARG A 25 17.64 -3.43 -1.45
N LEU A 26 16.83 -2.60 -0.80
CA LEU A 26 16.91 -2.43 0.64
C LEU A 26 16.35 -3.67 1.36
N GLU A 27 17.20 -4.33 2.14
CA GLU A 27 16.83 -5.50 2.91
C GLU A 27 16.20 -5.07 4.24
N MET A 28 14.87 -5.12 4.32
CA MET A 28 14.12 -4.77 5.53
C MET A 28 13.56 -6.04 6.19
N PRO A 29 13.59 -6.14 7.53
CA PRO A 29 13.16 -7.34 8.27
C PRO A 29 11.63 -7.56 8.23
N TRP A 30 10.84 -6.51 8.06
CA TRP A 30 9.36 -6.58 7.97
C TRP A 30 8.82 -6.83 6.55
N ARG A 31 9.66 -7.20 5.56
CA ARG A 31 9.17 -7.48 4.20
C ARG A 31 8.35 -8.76 4.19
N THR A 32 7.25 -8.73 3.45
CA THR A 32 6.44 -9.91 3.18
C THR A 32 6.92 -10.62 1.92
N LYS A 33 7.02 -11.96 1.93
CA LYS A 33 7.55 -12.71 0.78
C LYS A 33 6.55 -12.90 -0.38
N HIS A 34 5.24 -12.83 -0.11
CA HIS A 34 4.20 -13.20 -1.10
C HIS A 34 2.96 -12.30 -1.10
N ASN A 35 3.13 -10.99 -0.83
CA ASN A 35 2.00 -10.08 -0.64
C ASN A 35 1.85 -9.02 -1.73
N VAL A 36 1.54 -9.46 -2.95
CA VAL A 36 1.26 -8.55 -4.08
C VAL A 36 0.10 -7.60 -3.78
N ILE A 37 -0.86 -8.03 -2.95
CA ILE A 37 -2.05 -7.24 -2.58
C ILE A 37 -1.72 -6.06 -1.66
N LYS A 38 -0.74 -6.22 -0.77
CA LYS A 38 -0.48 -5.24 0.30
C LYS A 38 0.64 -4.25 -0.05
N CYS A 39 1.22 -4.33 -1.25
CA CYS A 39 2.31 -3.46 -1.69
C CYS A 39 1.98 -1.96 -1.55
N GLY A 40 0.75 -1.55 -1.87
CA GLY A 40 0.30 -0.16 -1.73
C GLY A 40 0.30 0.35 -0.28
N ILE A 41 -0.03 -0.51 0.70
CA ILE A 41 0.01 -0.13 2.12
C ILE A 41 1.45 0.07 2.58
N PHE A 42 2.36 -0.81 2.16
CA PHE A 42 3.80 -0.63 2.43
C PHE A 42 4.31 0.66 1.79
N LEU A 43 3.98 0.93 0.53
CA LEU A 43 4.39 2.16 -0.16
C LEU A 43 3.89 3.41 0.58
N MET A 44 2.60 3.49 0.91
CA MET A 44 2.04 4.63 1.62
C MET A 44 2.67 4.81 3.00
N ARG A 45 2.87 3.71 3.75
CA ARG A 45 3.55 3.75 5.06
C ARG A 45 5.01 4.17 4.93
N HIS A 46 5.67 3.75 3.85
CA HIS A 46 7.03 4.17 3.56
C HIS A 46 7.10 5.68 3.32
N MET A 47 6.21 6.23 2.50
CA MET A 47 6.16 7.68 2.27
C MET A 47 5.80 8.45 3.53
N GLU A 48 4.87 7.96 4.36
CA GLU A 48 4.48 8.60 5.63
C GLU A 48 5.64 8.65 6.64
N MET A 49 6.45 7.59 6.71
CA MET A 49 7.50 7.45 7.73
C MET A 49 8.90 7.80 7.22
N TYR A 50 9.06 8.22 5.97
CA TYR A 50 10.38 8.57 5.45
C TYR A 50 10.81 9.93 5.99
N LYS A 51 11.86 9.92 6.83
CA LYS A 51 12.45 11.14 7.41
C LYS A 51 13.81 11.48 6.83
N GLY A 52 14.13 10.99 5.62
CA GLY A 52 15.46 11.17 5.01
C GLY A 52 16.59 10.39 5.68
N VAL A 53 16.27 9.42 6.56
CA VAL A 53 17.26 8.58 7.25
C VAL A 53 17.70 7.39 6.40
N THR A 54 18.94 6.92 6.62
CA THR A 54 19.49 5.75 5.93
C THR A 54 18.77 4.46 6.37
N GLY A 55 18.74 3.44 5.49
CA GLY A 55 17.89 2.26 5.63
C GLY A 55 18.01 1.47 6.95
N LYS A 56 19.14 1.54 7.66
CA LYS A 56 19.36 0.85 8.93
C LYS A 56 18.68 1.51 10.13
N ALA A 57 18.46 2.82 10.08
CA ALA A 57 17.78 3.58 11.15
C ALA A 57 16.29 3.79 10.86
N TRP A 58 15.77 3.15 9.80
CA TRP A 58 14.42 3.39 9.34
C TRP A 58 13.40 2.52 10.08
N GLU A 59 13.02 2.90 11.29
CA GLU A 59 11.94 2.24 12.03
C GLU A 59 10.57 2.70 11.51
N ARG A 60 9.84 1.80 10.86
CA ARG A 60 8.53 2.10 10.25
C ARG A 60 7.30 1.61 11.02
N GLY A 61 7.53 0.90 12.13
CA GLY A 61 6.47 0.41 13.01
C GLY A 61 5.67 -0.77 12.44
N PHE A 62 6.32 -1.65 11.68
CA PHE A 62 5.76 -2.96 11.36
C PHE A 62 6.49 -4.04 12.16
N SER A 63 5.72 -4.95 12.74
CA SER A 63 6.20 -6.23 13.22
C SER A 63 6.74 -7.07 12.05
N ASN A 64 7.62 -8.03 12.34
CA ASN A 64 8.08 -8.98 11.32
C ASN A 64 6.94 -9.87 10.83
N GLU A 65 6.98 -10.28 9.55
CA GLU A 65 6.00 -11.22 8.98
C GLU A 65 6.07 -12.55 9.71
N CYS A 66 7.27 -12.96 10.10
CA CYS A 66 7.54 -14.20 10.83
C CYS A 66 8.28 -13.94 12.16
N THR A 67 8.14 -14.87 13.10
CA THR A 67 9.04 -14.99 14.27
C THR A 67 10.44 -15.41 13.81
N ASP A 68 11.42 -15.38 14.72
CA ASP A 68 12.78 -15.87 14.44
C ASP A 68 12.80 -17.37 14.07
N ALA A 69 11.77 -18.12 14.48
CA ALA A 69 11.57 -19.52 14.12
C ALA A 69 10.87 -19.70 12.75
N GLY A 70 10.51 -18.62 12.06
CA GLY A 70 9.87 -18.64 10.73
C GLY A 70 8.34 -18.70 10.76
N GLU A 71 7.69 -18.63 11.93
CA GLU A 71 6.23 -18.74 12.06
C GLU A 71 5.54 -17.44 11.71
N ILE A 72 4.53 -17.48 10.82
CA ILE A 72 3.79 -16.27 10.41
C ILE A 72 3.08 -15.64 11.61
N THR A 73 3.33 -14.35 11.82
CA THR A 73 2.73 -13.59 12.93
C THR A 73 1.39 -12.98 12.53
N TYR A 74 0.41 -13.06 13.44
CA TYR A 74 -0.85 -12.33 13.28
C TYR A 74 -0.70 -10.82 13.49
N LYS A 75 0.33 -10.39 14.23
CA LYS A 75 0.56 -8.98 14.58
C LYS A 75 0.73 -8.11 13.35
N GLN A 76 1.62 -8.50 12.44
CA GLN A 76 1.85 -7.72 11.21
C GLN A 76 0.58 -7.66 10.34
N ARG A 77 -0.16 -8.76 10.26
CA ARG A 77 -1.43 -8.77 9.51
C ARG A 77 -2.41 -7.72 10.04
N LYS A 78 -2.58 -7.66 11.36
CA LYS A 78 -3.44 -6.68 12.03
C LYS A 78 -2.96 -5.25 11.79
N GLU A 79 -1.67 -4.97 11.93
CA GLU A 79 -1.10 -3.64 11.66
C GLU A 79 -1.36 -3.18 10.22
N ILE A 80 -1.25 -4.10 9.26
CA ILE A 80 -1.54 -3.78 7.85
C ILE A 80 -3.03 -3.53 7.64
N ASP A 81 -3.91 -4.31 8.29
CA ASP A 81 -5.35 -4.11 8.20
C ASP A 81 -5.77 -2.78 8.86
N ASP A 82 -5.19 -2.41 10.00
CA ASP A 82 -5.43 -1.12 10.67
C ASP A 82 -5.00 0.05 9.78
N LEU A 83 -3.83 -0.04 9.14
CA LEU A 83 -3.38 0.95 8.16
C LEU A 83 -4.27 1.01 6.92
N ARG A 84 -4.77 -0.13 6.45
CA ARG A 84 -5.73 -0.17 5.34
C ARG A 84 -7.00 0.60 5.67
N HIS A 85 -7.58 0.40 6.87
CA HIS A 85 -8.74 1.16 7.31
C HIS A 85 -8.42 2.66 7.43
N LYS A 86 -7.27 3.01 8.05
CA LYS A 86 -6.82 4.40 8.19
C LYS A 86 -6.69 5.10 6.82
N TYR A 87 -6.05 4.46 5.86
CA TYR A 87 -5.80 5.06 4.55
C TYR A 87 -7.06 5.17 3.72
N ILE A 88 -7.92 4.13 3.69
CA ILE A 88 -9.20 4.19 2.98
C ILE A 88 -10.08 5.29 3.58
N ALA A 89 -10.20 5.37 4.91
CA ALA A 89 -10.97 6.43 5.56
C ALA A 89 -10.46 7.83 5.17
N LYS A 90 -9.13 8.04 5.19
CA LYS A 90 -8.53 9.30 4.75
C LYS A 90 -8.81 9.61 3.28
N MET A 91 -8.72 8.63 2.39
CA MET A 91 -9.00 8.82 0.96
C MET A 91 -10.47 9.17 0.73
N LEU A 92 -11.39 8.46 1.38
CA LEU A 92 -12.83 8.66 1.21
C LEU A 92 -13.29 10.01 1.75
N LEU A 93 -12.75 10.45 2.89
CA LEU A 93 -13.12 11.68 3.59
C LEU A 93 -12.29 12.90 3.18
N SER A 94 -11.31 12.75 2.30
CA SER A 94 -10.48 13.86 1.85
C SER A 94 -11.27 14.78 0.92
N ASP A 95 -11.09 16.09 1.06
CA ASP A 95 -11.64 17.09 0.14
C ASP A 95 -11.12 16.93 -1.30
N ALA A 96 -9.99 16.22 -1.48
CA ALA A 96 -9.46 15.87 -2.80
C ALA A 96 -10.25 14.74 -3.49
N ASN A 97 -11.17 14.07 -2.80
CA ASN A 97 -11.97 13.01 -3.36
C ASN A 97 -13.09 13.57 -4.26
N THR A 98 -12.81 13.68 -5.55
CA THR A 98 -13.80 14.13 -6.55
C THR A 98 -14.92 13.11 -6.80
N TYR A 99 -14.82 11.90 -6.25
CA TYR A 99 -15.80 10.82 -6.42
C TYR A 99 -16.70 10.62 -5.18
N ILE A 100 -16.66 11.53 -4.20
CA ILE A 100 -17.41 11.38 -2.95
C ILE A 100 -18.92 11.15 -3.18
N SER A 101 -19.53 11.87 -4.13
CA SER A 101 -20.97 11.74 -4.44
C SER A 101 -21.32 10.35 -4.96
N PHE A 102 -20.42 9.72 -5.73
CA PHE A 102 -20.59 8.35 -6.20
C PHE A 102 -20.53 7.37 -5.02
N VAL A 103 -19.55 7.55 -4.13
CA VAL A 103 -19.41 6.72 -2.93
C VAL A 103 -20.66 6.82 -2.06
N GLU A 104 -21.19 8.02 -1.83
CA GLU A 104 -22.41 8.24 -1.05
C GLU A 104 -23.63 7.53 -1.67
N ALA A 105 -23.79 7.63 -2.99
CA ALA A 105 -24.85 6.95 -3.71
C ALA A 105 -24.73 5.42 -3.60
N ASP A 106 -23.54 4.87 -3.73
CA ASP A 106 -23.31 3.43 -3.59
C ASP A 106 -23.50 2.94 -2.16
N VAL A 107 -23.11 3.72 -1.15
CA VAL A 107 -23.39 3.45 0.26
C VAL A 107 -24.90 3.42 0.50
N ALA A 108 -25.66 4.36 -0.07
CA ALA A 108 -27.12 4.38 0.04
C ALA A 108 -27.76 3.15 -0.59
N LYS A 109 -27.32 2.75 -1.80
CA LYS A 109 -27.76 1.49 -2.44
C LYS A 109 -27.45 0.28 -1.57
N TYR A 110 -26.23 0.19 -1.05
CA TYR A 110 -25.79 -0.95 -0.22
C TYR A 110 -26.64 -1.08 1.06
N LYS A 111 -26.97 0.04 1.72
CA LYS A 111 -27.84 0.04 2.91
C LYS A 111 -29.22 -0.59 2.63
N ASN A 112 -29.74 -0.38 1.43
CA ASN A 112 -31.06 -0.87 1.01
C ASN A 112 -31.05 -2.32 0.48
N LEU A 113 -29.88 -2.98 0.40
CA LEU A 113 -29.82 -4.38 -0.02
C LEU A 113 -30.29 -5.34 1.07
N SER A 114 -30.92 -6.43 0.62
CA SER A 114 -31.19 -7.58 1.47
C SER A 114 -29.90 -8.23 1.97
N ALA A 115 -30.00 -9.03 3.02
CA ALA A 115 -28.86 -9.82 3.52
C ALA A 115 -28.24 -10.70 2.42
N ASP A 116 -29.08 -11.31 1.58
CA ASP A 116 -28.62 -12.11 0.45
C ASP A 116 -27.95 -11.26 -0.63
N GLY A 117 -28.47 -10.06 -0.89
CA GLY A 117 -27.84 -9.10 -1.80
C GLY A 117 -26.45 -8.69 -1.33
N LYS A 118 -26.28 -8.43 -0.03
CA LYS A 118 -24.98 -8.11 0.57
C LYS A 118 -24.00 -9.28 0.46
N LYS A 119 -24.44 -10.50 0.77
CA LYS A 119 -23.61 -11.71 0.61
C LYS A 119 -23.16 -11.92 -0.84
N ARG A 120 -24.04 -11.70 -1.82
CA ARG A 120 -23.70 -11.80 -3.25
C ARG A 120 -22.65 -10.77 -3.65
N LEU A 121 -22.75 -9.53 -3.16
CA LEU A 121 -21.75 -8.51 -3.42
C LEU A 121 -20.39 -8.86 -2.80
N GLU A 122 -20.38 -9.39 -1.57
CA GLU A 122 -19.14 -9.83 -0.92
C GLU A 122 -18.47 -10.97 -1.70
N ALA A 123 -19.24 -11.94 -2.18
CA ALA A 123 -18.74 -13.02 -3.02
C ALA A 123 -18.17 -12.49 -4.35
N ALA A 124 -18.90 -11.61 -5.04
CA ALA A 124 -18.43 -11.01 -6.29
C ALA A 124 -17.16 -10.17 -6.08
N ALA A 125 -17.04 -9.47 -4.96
CA ALA A 125 -15.82 -8.72 -4.62
C ALA A 125 -14.62 -9.67 -4.39
N PHE A 126 -14.84 -10.81 -3.76
CA PHE A 126 -13.81 -11.84 -3.58
C PHE A 126 -13.34 -12.40 -4.92
N ASP A 127 -14.26 -12.74 -5.82
CA ASP A 127 -13.94 -13.27 -7.15
C ASP A 127 -13.14 -12.26 -7.99
N ALA A 128 -13.54 -10.98 -7.97
CA ALA A 128 -12.82 -9.92 -8.67
C ALA A 128 -11.40 -9.69 -8.12
N ILE A 129 -11.19 -9.85 -6.81
CA ILE A 129 -9.83 -9.80 -6.22
C ILE A 129 -9.01 -10.99 -6.69
N LYS A 130 -9.60 -12.18 -6.72
CA LYS A 130 -8.93 -13.40 -7.16
C LYS A 130 -8.50 -13.32 -8.63
N GLU A 131 -9.37 -12.85 -9.51
CA GLU A 131 -9.05 -12.66 -10.93
C GLU A 131 -7.85 -11.71 -11.15
N ARG A 132 -7.73 -10.66 -10.33
CA ARG A 132 -6.57 -9.75 -10.39
C ARG A 132 -5.26 -10.37 -9.92
N LEU A 133 -5.32 -11.46 -9.16
CA LEU A 133 -4.13 -12.18 -8.70
C LEU A 133 -3.66 -13.22 -9.72
N ASP A 134 -4.56 -13.67 -10.58
CA ASP A 134 -4.30 -14.69 -11.60
C ASP A 134 -3.77 -14.08 -12.92
N ASN A 135 -3.82 -12.75 -13.07
CA ASN A 135 -3.28 -11.96 -14.19
C ASN A 135 -1.93 -11.30 -13.85
#